data_AF-A0A950UU96-F1
#
_entry.id   AF-A0A950UU96-F1
#
_cell.length_a   1.000
_cell.length_b   1.000
_cell.length_c   1.000
_cell.angle_alpha   90.00
_cell.angle_beta   90.00
_cell.angle_gamma   90.00
#
_symmetry.space_group_name_H-M   'P 1'
#
loop_
_entity.id
_entity.type
_entity.pdbx_description
1 polymer ?
#
loop_
_entity_poly.entity_id
_entity_poly.type
_entity_poly.pdbx_seq_one_letter_code
_entity_poly.pdbx_strand_id
1 'polypeptide(L)'
;MNDQVITEYDLRQRILLFVSTSGLPRTPEMLARMRDQMLTTLEEEQLKIQEARRKGITVSPVDVDKQIERITQDNHMSREQLADMLKGAGVDMSTLRGQIATSIAWQKAVQDEYGDRINITPEDVDAEMRRQAEGADKPHFSVSVIFQAVDNPDNDAKVLKNMQDIHAQLRAGANFGQVA
;
A
#
# COMPACT_ATOMS: atom_id res chain seq x y z
N MET A 1 16.83 -16.34 10.60
CA MET A 1 17.40 -16.53 9.25
C MET A 1 16.93 -15.34 8.42
N ASN A 2 17.80 -14.35 8.22
CA ASN A 2 17.50 -13.09 7.53
C ASN A 2 18.15 -13.12 6.13
N ASP A 3 17.78 -14.10 5.30
CA ASP A 3 18.61 -14.49 4.13
C ASP A 3 18.11 -13.94 2.78
N GLN A 4 17.21 -12.95 2.78
CA GLN A 4 16.86 -12.23 1.55
C GLN A 4 17.29 -10.77 1.66
N VAL A 5 18.26 -10.42 0.83
CA VAL A 5 18.84 -9.09 0.73
C VAL A 5 18.01 -8.27 -0.25
N ILE A 6 17.57 -7.09 0.17
CA ILE A 6 16.98 -6.09 -0.74
C ILE A 6 18.13 -5.45 -1.51
N THR A 7 18.10 -5.56 -2.84
CA THR A 7 19.14 -5.00 -3.70
C THR A 7 18.81 -3.58 -4.14
N GLU A 8 19.83 -2.85 -4.58
CA GLU A 8 19.65 -1.54 -5.22
C GLU A 8 18.78 -1.62 -6.49
N TYR A 9 18.81 -2.76 -7.18
CA TYR A 9 17.95 -3.01 -8.32
C TYR A 9 16.48 -3.11 -7.90
N ASP A 10 16.18 -3.90 -6.85
CA ASP A 10 14.81 -4.06 -6.33
C ASP A 10 14.24 -2.71 -5.90
N LEU A 11 15.04 -1.92 -5.16
CA LEU A 11 14.66 -0.58 -4.74
C LEU A 11 14.35 0.34 -5.92
N ARG A 12 15.22 0.35 -6.94
CA ARG A 12 14.99 1.15 -8.15
C ARG A 12 13.72 0.71 -8.88
N GLN A 13 13.52 -0.58 -9.07
CA GLN A 13 12.33 -1.13 -9.73
C GLN A 13 11.06 -0.75 -8.95
N ARG A 14 11.11 -0.81 -7.62
CA ARG A 14 9.99 -0.43 -6.74
C ARG A 14 9.61 1.04 -6.88
N ILE A 15 10.61 1.93 -6.86
CA ILE A 15 10.41 3.37 -7.05
C ILE A 15 9.80 3.65 -8.44
N LEU A 16 10.38 3.05 -9.49
CA LEU A 16 9.88 3.26 -10.86
C LEU A 16 8.44 2.76 -11.01
N LEU A 17 8.12 1.60 -10.44
CA LEU A 17 6.77 1.06 -10.43
C LEU A 17 5.81 2.06 -9.74
N PHE A 18 6.11 2.46 -8.51
CA PHE A 18 5.28 3.39 -7.75
C PHE A 18 5.04 4.71 -8.47
N VAL A 19 6.08 5.34 -9.01
CA VAL A 19 5.96 6.61 -9.76
C VAL A 19 5.13 6.41 -11.04
N SER A 20 5.32 5.28 -11.75
CA SER A 20 4.58 5.00 -12.99
C SER A 20 3.09 4.77 -12.78
N THR A 21 2.68 4.25 -11.61
CA THR A 21 1.27 3.94 -11.30
C THR A 21 0.57 5.01 -10.46
N SER A 22 1.30 5.92 -9.82
CA SER A 22 0.73 6.99 -8.97
C SER A 22 0.39 8.28 -9.72
N GLY A 23 0.83 8.41 -10.98
CA GLY A 23 0.71 9.65 -11.75
C GLY A 23 1.65 10.76 -11.26
N LEU A 24 2.58 10.46 -10.34
CA LEU A 24 3.58 11.42 -9.89
C LEU A 24 4.62 11.70 -10.99
N PRO A 25 5.18 12.92 -11.03
CA PRO A 25 6.19 13.24 -12.02
C PRO A 25 7.49 12.49 -11.74
N ARG A 26 8.09 11.94 -12.80
CA ARG A 26 9.38 11.23 -12.73
C ARG A 26 10.54 12.24 -12.76
N THR A 27 10.72 13.00 -11.69
CA THR A 27 11.88 13.89 -11.52
C THR A 27 12.92 13.27 -10.59
N PRO A 28 14.22 13.62 -10.71
CA PRO A 28 15.26 13.14 -9.80
C PRO A 28 14.95 13.41 -8.33
N GLU A 29 14.36 14.56 -8.02
CA GLU A 29 13.98 14.95 -6.66
C GLU A 29 12.88 14.04 -6.11
N MET A 30 11.87 13.70 -6.93
CA MET A 30 10.81 12.79 -6.53
C MET A 30 11.36 11.37 -6.30
N LEU A 31 12.20 10.88 -7.21
CA LEU A 31 12.83 9.55 -7.07
C LEU A 31 13.69 9.47 -5.80
N ALA A 32 14.41 10.54 -5.46
CA ALA A 32 15.21 10.61 -4.24
C ALA A 32 14.33 10.60 -2.97
N ARG A 33 13.23 11.36 -2.96
CA ARG A 33 12.28 11.39 -1.83
C ARG A 33 11.63 10.02 -1.58
N MET A 34 11.30 9.30 -2.65
CA MET A 34 10.64 7.99 -2.55
C MET A 34 11.58 6.88 -2.08
N ARG A 35 12.90 7.10 -2.09
CA ARG A 35 13.88 6.04 -1.82
C ARG A 35 13.68 5.41 -0.43
N ASP A 36 13.63 6.21 0.62
CA ASP A 36 13.54 5.70 2.00
C ASP A 36 12.17 5.04 2.26
N GLN A 37 11.11 5.62 1.71
CA GLN A 37 9.75 5.06 1.81
C GLN A 37 9.64 3.71 1.08
N MET A 38 10.21 3.60 -0.13
CA MET A 38 10.18 2.36 -0.90
C MET A 38 11.10 1.30 -0.28
N LEU A 39 12.21 1.68 0.34
CA LEU A 39 13.04 0.76 1.10
C LEU A 39 12.25 0.17 2.29
N THR A 40 11.61 1.02 3.09
CA THR A 40 10.74 0.58 4.19
C THR A 40 9.65 -0.36 3.70
N THR A 41 9.02 -0.02 2.56
CA THR A 41 7.99 -0.87 1.94
C THR A 41 8.54 -2.25 1.54
N LEU A 42 9.75 -2.31 0.97
CA LEU A 42 10.39 -3.57 0.60
C LEU A 42 10.78 -4.40 1.83
N GLU A 43 11.24 -3.75 2.90
CA GLU A 43 11.52 -4.42 4.18
C GLU A 43 10.25 -5.06 4.75
N GLU A 44 9.13 -4.34 4.76
CA GLU A 44 7.85 -4.90 5.18
C GLU A 44 7.38 -6.05 4.29
N GLU A 45 7.46 -5.91 2.97
CA GLU A 45 7.11 -6.97 2.02
C GLU A 45 7.96 -8.22 2.25
N GLN A 46 9.25 -8.03 2.55
CA GLN A 46 10.18 -9.09 2.87
C GLN A 46 9.83 -9.79 4.19
N LEU A 47 9.31 -9.07 5.19
CA LEU A 47 8.79 -9.68 6.41
C LEU A 47 7.48 -10.45 6.15
N LYS A 48 6.55 -9.87 5.38
CA LYS A 48 5.27 -10.49 5.03
C LYS A 48 5.46 -11.82 4.29
N ILE A 49 6.36 -11.87 3.31
CA ILE A 49 6.61 -13.11 2.56
C ILE A 49 7.32 -14.16 3.42
N GLN A 50 8.20 -13.75 4.34
CA GLN A 50 8.82 -14.68 5.30
C GLN A 50 7.77 -15.33 6.20
N GLU A 51 6.84 -14.52 6.71
CA GLU A 51 5.76 -15.03 7.56
C GLU A 51 4.82 -15.96 6.81
N ALA A 52 4.42 -15.61 5.59
CA ALA A 52 3.62 -16.48 4.73
C ALA A 52 4.33 -17.83 4.47
N ARG A 53 5.64 -17.81 4.17
CA ARG A 53 6.44 -19.03 3.99
C ARG A 53 6.53 -19.86 5.27
N ARG A 54 6.70 -19.21 6.43
CA ARG A 54 6.73 -19.88 7.74
C ARG A 54 5.43 -20.63 8.01
N LYS A 55 4.30 -20.08 7.56
CA LYS A 55 2.95 -20.71 7.62
C LYS A 55 2.67 -21.70 6.47
N GLY A 56 3.62 -21.94 5.57
CA GLY A 56 3.42 -22.85 4.42
C GLY A 56 2.45 -22.31 3.35
N ILE A 57 2.18 -21.01 3.36
CA ILE A 57 1.25 -20.36 2.43
C ILE A 57 1.94 -20.19 1.07
N THR A 58 1.25 -20.63 0.02
CA THR A 58 1.72 -20.52 -1.36
C THR A 58 0.75 -19.70 -2.21
N VAL A 59 1.29 -19.03 -3.22
CA VAL A 59 0.53 -18.24 -4.20
C VAL A 59 0.76 -18.84 -5.57
N SER A 60 -0.34 -19.21 -6.24
CA SER A 60 -0.25 -19.78 -7.58
C SER A 60 -0.01 -18.68 -8.62
N PRO A 61 0.67 -18.96 -9.74
CA PRO A 61 0.78 -18.02 -10.85
C PRO A 61 -0.59 -17.57 -11.39
N VAL A 62 -1.59 -18.47 -11.32
CA VAL A 62 -2.97 -18.19 -11.73
C VAL A 62 -3.63 -17.14 -10.84
N ASP A 63 -3.38 -17.15 -9.53
CA ASP A 63 -3.90 -16.12 -8.62
C ASP A 63 -3.30 -14.74 -8.94
N VAL A 64 -2.01 -14.70 -9.28
CA VAL A 64 -1.33 -13.48 -9.70
C VAL A 64 -1.89 -12.98 -11.03
N ASP A 65 -2.11 -13.87 -11.99
CA ASP A 65 -2.68 -13.51 -13.30
C ASP A 65 -4.11 -12.97 -13.17
N LYS A 66 -4.95 -13.59 -12.35
CA LYS A 66 -6.30 -13.06 -12.04
C LYS A 66 -6.25 -11.67 -11.43
N GLN A 67 -5.29 -11.39 -10.56
CA GLN A 67 -5.16 -10.06 -9.97
C GLN A 67 -4.68 -9.03 -10.99
N ILE A 68 -3.79 -9.42 -11.91
CA ILE A 68 -3.39 -8.56 -13.04
C ILE A 68 -4.60 -8.28 -13.94
N GLU A 69 -5.42 -9.29 -14.24
CA GLU A 69 -6.64 -9.11 -15.03
C GLU A 69 -7.58 -8.08 -14.40
N ARG A 70 -7.78 -8.14 -13.07
CA ARG A 70 -8.56 -7.12 -12.35
C ARG A 70 -7.96 -5.72 -12.51
N ILE A 71 -6.65 -5.57 -12.28
CA ILE A 71 -5.96 -4.28 -12.45
C ILE A 71 -6.16 -3.75 -13.88
N THR A 72 -6.03 -4.61 -14.89
CA THR A 72 -6.23 -4.19 -16.29
C THR A 72 -7.68 -3.79 -16.59
N GLN A 73 -8.66 -4.49 -16.02
CA GLN A 73 -10.08 -4.16 -16.15
C GLN A 73 -10.41 -2.82 -15.48
N ASP A 74 -9.94 -2.61 -14.25
CA ASP A 74 -10.16 -1.39 -13.46
C ASP A 74 -9.56 -0.15 -14.15
N ASN A 75 -8.45 -0.33 -14.88
CA ASN A 75 -7.77 0.73 -15.60
C ASN A 75 -8.13 0.79 -17.09
N HIS A 76 -9.14 0.02 -17.52
CA HIS A 76 -9.61 -0.03 -18.91
C HIS A 76 -8.48 -0.24 -19.95
N MET A 77 -7.51 -1.09 -19.63
CA MET A 77 -6.37 -1.40 -20.50
C MET A 77 -6.22 -2.90 -20.71
N SER A 78 -5.48 -3.30 -21.74
CA SER A 78 -5.10 -4.71 -21.97
C SER A 78 -3.84 -5.08 -21.19
N ARG A 79 -3.56 -6.39 -21.10
CA ARG A 79 -2.33 -6.90 -20.47
C ARG A 79 -1.07 -6.48 -21.24
N GLU A 80 -1.17 -6.42 -22.56
CA GLU A 80 -0.11 -5.97 -23.46
C GLU A 80 0.17 -4.48 -23.24
N GLN A 81 -0.88 -3.65 -23.14
CA GLN A 81 -0.75 -2.23 -22.83
C GLN A 81 -0.11 -1.99 -21.46
N LEU A 82 -0.49 -2.78 -20.44
CA LEU A 82 0.16 -2.74 -19.14
C LEU A 82 1.64 -3.12 -19.23
N ALA A 83 1.98 -4.17 -19.97
CA ALA A 83 3.36 -4.59 -20.15
C ALA A 83 4.20 -3.53 -20.89
N ASP A 84 3.64 -2.91 -21.93
CA ASP A 84 4.29 -1.85 -22.69
C ASP A 84 4.46 -0.58 -21.86
N MET A 85 3.48 -0.23 -21.04
CA MET A 85 3.55 0.90 -20.10
C MET A 85 4.68 0.69 -19.08
N LEU A 86 4.74 -0.48 -18.44
CA LEU A 86 5.78 -0.81 -17.47
C LEU A 86 7.16 -0.81 -18.14
N LYS A 87 7.28 -1.42 -19.31
CA LYS A 87 8.53 -1.43 -20.09
C LYS A 87 8.97 -0.01 -20.46
N GLY A 88 8.05 0.85 -20.89
CA GLY A 88 8.30 2.27 -21.16
C GLY A 88 8.75 3.04 -19.93
N ALA A 89 8.26 2.66 -18.75
CA ALA A 89 8.71 3.20 -17.47
C ALA A 89 10.08 2.63 -17.00
N GLY A 90 10.58 1.56 -17.63
CA GLY A 90 11.80 0.85 -17.21
C GLY A 90 11.56 -0.10 -16.03
N VAL A 91 10.31 -0.55 -15.86
CA VAL A 91 9.86 -1.48 -14.83
C VAL A 91 9.72 -2.87 -15.43
N ASP A 92 10.36 -3.85 -14.82
CA ASP A 92 10.20 -5.26 -15.15
C ASP A 92 8.84 -5.76 -14.63
N MET A 93 8.09 -6.47 -15.48
CA MET A 93 6.80 -7.07 -15.12
C MET A 93 6.90 -7.99 -13.90
N SER A 94 8.05 -8.65 -13.69
CA SER A 94 8.31 -9.47 -12.51
C SER A 94 8.21 -8.69 -11.19
N THR A 95 8.53 -7.38 -11.19
CA THR A 95 8.39 -6.50 -10.02
C THR A 95 6.93 -6.38 -9.60
N LEU A 96 6.03 -6.10 -10.56
CA LEU A 96 4.59 -6.02 -10.30
C LEU A 96 4.04 -7.39 -9.86
N ARG A 97 4.44 -8.47 -10.54
CA ARG A 97 4.03 -9.83 -10.18
C ARG A 97 4.46 -10.19 -8.76
N GLY A 98 5.68 -9.83 -8.37
CA GLY A 98 6.23 -10.04 -7.03
C GLY A 98 5.43 -9.32 -5.97
N GLN A 99 5.13 -8.02 -6.17
CA GLN A 99 4.28 -7.25 -5.26
C GLN A 99 2.89 -7.90 -5.10
N ILE A 100 2.25 -8.29 -6.21
CA ILE A 100 0.94 -8.93 -6.18
C ILE A 100 1.00 -10.25 -5.41
N ALA A 101 2.02 -11.07 -5.67
CA ALA A 101 2.20 -12.33 -4.97
C ALA A 101 2.37 -12.13 -3.46
N THR A 102 3.18 -11.14 -3.05
CA THR A 102 3.36 -10.80 -1.62
C THR A 102 2.05 -10.33 -1.00
N SER A 103 1.27 -9.49 -1.69
CA SER A 103 -0.04 -9.01 -1.22
C SER A 103 -1.02 -10.17 -1.01
N ILE A 104 -1.13 -11.08 -1.99
CA ILE A 104 -2.00 -12.26 -1.90
C ILE A 104 -1.53 -13.18 -0.77
N ALA A 105 -0.23 -13.43 -0.65
CA ALA A 105 0.33 -14.27 0.41
C ALA A 105 0.02 -13.71 1.80
N TRP A 106 0.17 -12.40 1.96
CA TRP A 106 -0.14 -11.72 3.22
C TRP A 106 -1.63 -11.77 3.56
N GLN A 107 -2.51 -11.51 2.59
CA GLN A 107 -3.96 -11.62 2.80
C GLN A 107 -4.35 -13.03 3.27
N LYS A 108 -3.79 -14.08 2.63
CA LYS A 108 -4.00 -15.47 3.05
C LYS A 108 -3.48 -15.70 4.48
N ALA A 109 -2.33 -15.13 4.84
CA ALA A 109 -1.76 -15.27 6.19
C ALA A 109 -2.61 -14.62 7.28
N VAL A 110 -3.18 -13.45 6.99
CA VAL A 110 -4.12 -12.78 7.90
C VAL A 110 -5.42 -13.56 8.03
N GLN A 111 -5.96 -14.07 6.93
CA GLN A 111 -7.17 -14.88 6.95
C GLN A 111 -6.99 -16.18 7.73
N ASP A 112 -5.84 -16.84 7.59
CA ASP A 112 -5.49 -18.05 8.33
C ASP A 112 -5.36 -17.79 9.86
N GLU A 113 -4.77 -16.66 10.26
CA GLU A 113 -4.57 -16.35 11.68
C GLU A 113 -5.85 -15.88 12.40
N TYR A 114 -6.70 -15.12 11.70
CA TYR A 114 -7.82 -14.41 12.32
C TYR A 114 -9.20 -14.83 11.81
N GLY A 115 -9.31 -15.59 10.71
CA GLY A 115 -10.59 -15.93 10.08
C GLY A 115 -11.58 -16.56 11.05
N ASP A 116 -11.12 -17.54 11.83
CA ASP A 116 -11.96 -18.24 12.81
C ASP A 116 -12.23 -17.43 14.09
N ARG A 117 -11.50 -16.33 14.29
CA ARG A 117 -11.65 -15.44 15.47
C ARG A 117 -12.68 -14.34 15.24
N ILE A 118 -13.10 -14.11 13.99
CA ILE A 118 -14.09 -13.09 13.64
C ILE A 118 -15.47 -13.74 13.59
N ASN A 119 -16.29 -13.48 14.60
CA ASN A 119 -17.69 -13.89 14.63
C ASN A 119 -18.59 -12.66 14.43
N ILE A 120 -19.16 -12.50 13.24
CA ILE A 120 -20.11 -11.43 12.93
C ILE A 120 -21.50 -11.91 13.33
N THR A 121 -22.10 -11.26 14.33
CA THR A 121 -23.46 -11.60 14.78
C THR A 121 -24.51 -10.91 13.92
N PRO A 122 -25.74 -11.46 13.81
CA PRO A 122 -26.86 -10.75 13.20
C PRO A 122 -27.08 -9.36 13.82
N GLU A 123 -26.88 -9.23 15.13
CA GLU A 123 -27.01 -7.98 15.86
C GLU A 123 -25.98 -6.93 15.41
N ASP A 124 -24.74 -7.34 15.09
CA ASP A 124 -23.71 -6.45 14.53
C ASP A 124 -24.13 -5.91 13.16
N VAL A 125 -24.71 -6.78 12.32
CA VAL A 125 -25.22 -6.40 10.99
C VAL A 125 -26.37 -5.42 11.13
N ASP A 126 -27.33 -5.70 12.01
CA ASP A 126 -28.48 -4.82 12.25
C ASP A 126 -28.05 -3.47 12.86
N ALA A 127 -27.04 -3.46 13.73
CA ALA A 127 -26.46 -2.23 14.26
C ALA A 127 -25.80 -1.38 13.16
N GLU A 128 -25.06 -2.02 12.24
CA GLU A 128 -24.43 -1.33 11.13
C GLU A 128 -25.45 -0.81 10.10
N MET A 129 -26.46 -1.62 9.76
CA MET A 129 -27.55 -1.21 8.86
C MET A 129 -28.31 0.01 9.41
N ARG A 130 -28.56 0.04 10.73
CA ARG A 130 -29.17 1.22 11.38
C ARG A 130 -28.25 2.45 11.31
N ARG A 131 -26.95 2.30 11.62
CA ARG A 131 -25.98 3.40 11.47
C ARG A 131 -25.97 3.98 10.06
N GLN A 132 -25.99 3.14 9.04
CA GLN A 132 -26.00 3.58 7.64
C GLN A 132 -27.29 4.33 7.30
N ALA A 133 -28.45 3.83 7.73
CA ALA A 133 -29.73 4.50 7.54
C ALA A 133 -29.79 5.87 8.25
N GLU A 134 -29.28 5.97 9.48
CA GLU A 134 -29.16 7.24 10.22
C GLU A 134 -28.13 8.20 9.62
N GLY A 135 -27.18 7.69 8.84
CA GLY A 135 -26.16 8.46 8.14
C GLY A 135 -26.55 8.89 6.73
N ALA A 136 -27.57 8.27 6.13
CA ALA A 136 -27.89 8.42 4.71
C ALA A 136 -28.24 9.87 4.31
N ASP A 137 -28.96 10.59 5.17
CA ASP A 137 -29.35 11.99 4.94
C ASP A 137 -28.32 13.00 5.47
N LYS A 138 -27.20 12.53 6.03
CA LYS A 138 -26.14 13.43 6.52
C LYS A 138 -25.21 13.83 5.37
N PRO A 139 -24.67 15.05 5.41
CA PRO A 139 -23.65 15.46 4.44
C PRO A 139 -22.45 14.51 4.49
N HIS A 140 -22.08 13.96 3.34
CA HIS A 140 -20.86 13.18 3.18
C HIS A 140 -19.69 14.12 2.85
N PHE A 141 -18.56 13.92 3.52
CA PHE A 141 -17.34 14.70 3.31
C PHE A 141 -16.23 13.79 2.80
N SER A 142 -15.50 14.23 1.78
CA SER A 142 -14.23 13.62 1.39
C SER A 142 -13.14 14.21 2.26
N VAL A 143 -12.65 13.44 3.23
CA VAL A 143 -11.66 13.88 4.21
C VAL A 143 -10.38 13.08 4.03
N SER A 144 -9.26 13.78 3.88
CA SER A 144 -7.93 13.18 3.93
C SER A 144 -7.35 13.37 5.33
N VAL A 145 -6.69 12.35 5.88
CA VAL A 145 -6.14 12.35 7.24
C VAL A 145 -4.64 12.06 7.18
N ILE A 146 -3.85 12.86 7.90
CA ILE A 146 -2.44 12.57 8.21
C ILE A 146 -2.40 12.11 9.66
N PHE A 147 -1.89 10.91 9.87
CA PHE A 147 -1.77 10.31 11.19
C PHE A 147 -0.32 9.87 11.43
N GLN A 148 0.27 10.32 12.54
CA GLN A 148 1.53 9.78 13.05
C GLN A 148 1.26 9.06 14.37
N ALA A 149 1.53 7.76 14.38
CA ALA A 149 1.55 6.97 15.60
C ALA A 149 2.72 7.41 16.51
N VAL A 150 2.51 7.30 17.81
CA VAL A 150 3.56 7.45 18.82
C VAL A 150 3.73 6.12 19.53
N ASP A 151 4.74 5.35 19.11
CA ASP A 151 5.00 4.03 19.67
C ASP A 151 5.94 4.06 20.90
N ASN A 152 6.65 5.18 21.11
CA ASN A 152 7.50 5.44 22.28
C ASN A 152 7.27 6.88 22.78
N PRO A 153 6.91 7.08 24.08
CA PRO A 153 6.72 8.41 24.68
C PRO A 153 7.89 9.39 24.49
N ASP A 154 9.13 8.89 24.34
CA ASP A 154 10.29 9.74 24.09
C ASP A 154 10.21 10.47 22.74
N ASN A 155 9.40 9.97 21.80
CA ASN A 155 9.20 10.55 20.49
C ASN A 155 8.07 11.59 20.43
N ASP A 156 7.27 11.76 21.50
CA ASP A 156 6.12 12.68 21.55
C ASP A 156 6.47 14.07 21.01
N ALA A 157 7.54 14.66 21.55
CA ALA A 157 7.95 16.02 21.19
C ALA A 157 8.34 16.13 19.71
N LYS A 158 8.95 15.07 19.15
CA LYS A 158 9.35 15.02 17.73
C LYS A 158 8.13 14.86 16.82
N VAL A 159 7.23 13.94 17.16
CA VAL A 159 5.99 13.70 16.39
C VAL A 159 5.10 14.95 16.41
N LEU A 160 4.95 15.58 17.58
CA LEU A 160 4.20 16.83 17.70
C LEU A 160 4.80 17.93 16.83
N LYS A 161 6.12 18.10 16.86
CA LYS A 161 6.81 19.10 16.03
C LYS A 161 6.58 18.83 14.54
N ASN A 162 6.73 17.58 14.10
CA ASN A 162 6.48 17.21 12.70
C ASN A 162 5.04 17.52 12.27
N MET A 163 4.05 17.19 13.11
CA MET A 163 2.65 17.49 12.82
C MET A 163 2.37 19.00 12.78
N GLN A 164 3.04 19.80 13.62
CA GLN A 164 2.97 21.26 13.56
C GLN A 164 3.57 21.82 12.28
N ASP A 165 4.71 21.28 11.83
CA ASP A 165 5.37 21.69 10.59
C ASP A 165 4.51 21.34 9.36
N ILE A 166 3.90 20.15 9.33
CA ILE A 166 2.94 19.74 8.29
C ILE A 166 1.73 20.67 8.30
N HIS A 167 1.16 20.96 9.48
CA HIS A 167 0.01 21.87 9.60
C HIS A 167 0.36 23.29 9.09
N ALA A 168 1.56 23.80 9.40
CA ALA A 168 2.01 25.09 8.90
C ALA A 168 2.15 25.10 7.36
N GLN A 169 2.72 24.04 6.77
CA GLN A 169 2.83 23.89 5.31
C GLN A 169 1.45 23.83 4.63
N LEU A 170 0.51 23.09 5.21
CA LEU A 170 -0.87 23.01 4.72
C LEU A 170 -1.56 24.38 4.77
N ARG A 171 -1.41 25.14 5.87
CA ARG A 171 -1.95 26.51 6.01
C ARG A 171 -1.31 27.49 5.03
N ALA A 172 -0.07 27.25 4.61
CA ALA A 172 0.63 28.03 3.59
C ALA A 172 0.23 27.63 2.15
N GLY A 173 -0.64 26.63 1.96
CA GLY A 173 -1.16 26.22 0.67
C GLY A 173 -0.44 25.04 0.02
N ALA A 174 0.40 24.30 0.76
CA ALA A 174 0.98 23.06 0.26
C ALA A 174 -0.11 22.03 -0.07
N ASN A 175 0.10 21.24 -1.12
CA ASN A 175 -0.85 20.18 -1.48
C ASN A 175 -0.84 19.07 -0.42
N PHE A 176 -2.03 18.62 0.01
CA PHE A 176 -2.16 17.62 1.06
C PHE A 176 -1.40 16.31 0.74
N GLY A 177 -1.53 15.81 -0.49
CA GLY A 177 -0.86 14.56 -0.90
C GLY A 177 0.66 14.69 -1.04
N GLN A 178 1.23 15.89 -0.93
CA GLN A 178 2.68 16.09 -0.93
C GLN A 178 3.30 16.14 0.47
N VAL A 179 2.48 16.38 1.51
CA VAL A 179 2.91 16.51 2.91
C VAL A 179 2.36 15.42 3.82
N ALA A 180 1.44 14.59 3.29
CA ALA A 180 0.96 13.36 3.90
C ALA A 180 1.94 12.21 3.65
#